data_AF-A0A920PL09-F1
#
_entry.id   AF-A0A920PL09-F1
#
_cell.length_a   1.000
_cell.length_b   1.000
_cell.length_c   1.000
_cell.angle_alpha   90.00
_cell.angle_beta   90.00
_cell.angle_gamma   90.00
#
_symmetry.space_group_name_H-M   'P 1'
#
loop_
_entity.id
_entity.type
_entity.pdbx_description
1 polymer ?
#
loop_
_entity_poly.entity_id
_entity_poly.type
_entity_poly.pdbx_seq_one_letter_code
_entity_poly.pdbx_strand_id
1 'polypeptide(L)' 'MLPFSFVVTTGNEATLDPLDVADYLVDDVGTGMILMFIEGVRSPSRLVPIAVKAARQGKPLILRKLAVHRQRPML' A
#
# COMPACT_ATOMS: atom_id res chain seq x y z
N MET A 1 -16.85 15.68 6.14
CA MET A 1 -15.96 14.55 6.48
C MET A 1 -15.61 13.83 5.19
N LEU A 2 -14.39 13.29 5.07
CA LEU A 2 -14.06 12.38 3.98
C LEU A 2 -14.66 10.99 4.30
N PRO A 3 -15.45 10.38 3.41
CA PRO A 3 -15.91 9.01 3.60
C PRO A 3 -14.74 8.04 3.37
N PHE A 4 -14.54 7.09 4.27
CA PHE A 4 -13.55 6.02 4.13
C PHE A 4 -14.28 4.68 4.03
N SER A 5 -13.97 3.88 3.01
CA SER A 5 -14.37 2.47 2.93
C SER A 5 -13.58 1.61 3.93
N PHE A 6 -12.29 1.92 4.09
CA PHE A 6 -11.39 1.25 5.02
C PHE A 6 -10.41 2.23 5.67
N VAL A 7 -10.02 1.91 6.91
CA VAL A 7 -8.85 2.48 7.60
C VAL A 7 -8.11 1.30 8.22
N VAL A 8 -6.88 1.06 7.78
CA VAL A 8 -6.10 -0.13 8.14
C VAL A 8 -4.76 0.28 8.74
N THR A 9 -4.37 -0.38 9.83
CA THR A 9 -3.01 -0.31 10.39
C THR A 9 -2.35 -1.68 10.28
N THR A 10 -1.08 -1.73 9.83
CA THR A 10 -0.35 -3.00 9.57
C THR A 10 0.46 -3.48 10.77
N GLY A 11 0.49 -2.72 11.86
CA GLY A 11 1.23 -3.06 13.07
C GLY A 11 2.72 -3.25 12.77
N ASN A 12 3.27 -4.39 13.17
CA ASN A 12 4.69 -4.73 12.99
C ASN A 12 5.01 -5.42 11.65
N GLU A 13 4.02 -5.63 10.78
CA GLU A 13 4.20 -6.27 9.47
C GLU A 13 4.82 -7.68 9.53
N ALA A 14 4.53 -8.43 10.61
CA ALA A 14 5.07 -9.78 10.79
C ALA A 14 4.51 -10.75 9.74
N THR A 15 3.19 -10.72 9.53
CA THR A 15 2.48 -11.65 8.65
C THR A 15 2.02 -10.99 7.35
N LEU A 16 1.40 -9.82 7.45
CA LEU A 16 0.89 -9.04 6.32
C LEU A 16 1.63 -7.72 6.24
N ASP A 17 1.93 -7.29 5.02
CA ASP A 17 2.53 -5.98 4.75
C ASP A 17 1.50 -5.02 4.09
N PRO A 18 1.81 -3.72 3.99
CA PRO A 18 0.91 -2.74 3.38
C PRO A 18 0.55 -3.04 1.92
N LEU A 19 1.38 -3.78 1.18
CA LEU A 19 1.09 -4.15 -0.20
C LEU A 19 0.07 -5.29 -0.29
N ASP A 20 -0.02 -6.17 0.71
CA ASP A 20 -1.12 -7.16 0.78
C ASP A 20 -2.47 -6.45 0.88
N VAL A 21 -2.56 -5.45 1.74
CA VAL A 21 -3.77 -4.63 1.91
C VAL A 21 -4.07 -3.86 0.62
N ALA A 22 -3.05 -3.25 0.01
CA ALA A 22 -3.21 -2.51 -1.24
C ALA A 22 -3.75 -3.40 -2.37
N ASP A 23 -3.17 -4.58 -2.57
CA ASP A 23 -3.56 -5.51 -3.64
C ASP A 23 -5.01 -5.97 -3.49
N TYR A 24 -5.44 -6.23 -2.25
CA TYR A 24 -6.84 -6.54 -1.92
C TYR A 24 -7.77 -5.35 -2.21
N LEU A 25 -7.43 -4.15 -1.74
CA LEU A 25 -8.26 -2.95 -1.92
C LEU A 25 -8.33 -2.49 -3.38
N VAL A 26 -7.34 -2.84 -4.21
CA VAL A 26 -7.44 -2.62 -5.65
C VAL A 26 -8.63 -3.39 -6.21
N ASP A 27 -8.94 -4.60 -5.78
CA ASP A 27 -10.09 -5.36 -6.30
C ASP A 27 -11.43 -5.01 -5.62
N ASP A 28 -11.39 -4.35 -4.46
CA ASP A 28 -12.61 -3.98 -3.72
C ASP A 28 -13.45 -2.94 -4.47
N VAL A 29 -14.67 -3.30 -4.86
CA VAL A 29 -15.59 -2.44 -5.63
C VAL A 29 -15.99 -1.18 -4.84
N GLY A 30 -15.96 -1.24 -3.50
CA GLY A 30 -16.25 -0.11 -2.62
C GLY A 30 -15.12 0.93 -2.51
N THR A 31 -13.94 0.62 -3.05
CA THR A 31 -12.73 1.45 -2.89
C THR A 31 -12.35 2.12 -4.21
N GLY A 32 -12.52 3.45 -4.27
CA GLY A 32 -12.19 4.26 -5.44
C GLY A 32 -10.75 4.81 -5.47
N MET A 33 -10.08 4.87 -4.32
CA MET A 33 -8.71 5.39 -4.18
C MET A 33 -8.03 4.75 -2.97
N ILE A 34 -6.72 4.55 -3.04
CA ILE A 34 -5.91 3.99 -1.96
C ILE A 34 -4.81 4.99 -1.59
N LEU A 35 -4.80 5.42 -0.33
CA LEU A 35 -3.76 6.28 0.25
C LEU A 35 -2.99 5.50 1.31
N MET A 36 -1.66 5.40 1.15
CA MET A 36 -0.80 4.65 2.05
C MET A 36 0.30 5.53 2.64
N PHE A 37 0.52 5.39 3.94
CA PHE A 37 1.67 5.97 4.65
C PHE A 37 2.61 4.83 4.99
N ILE A 38 3.79 4.78 4.35
CA ILE A 38 4.70 3.64 4.46
C ILE A 38 6.12 4.07 4.84
N GLU A 39 6.72 3.42 5.84
CA GLU A 39 8.12 3.63 6.23
C GLU A 39 9.11 2.74 5.49
N GLY A 40 8.62 1.65 4.90
CA GLY A 40 9.38 0.57 4.28
C GLY A 40 8.52 -0.17 3.27
N VAL A 41 9.14 -0.94 2.38
CA VAL A 41 8.43 -1.94 1.58
C VAL A 41 9.26 -3.21 1.63
N ARG A 42 8.74 -4.27 2.27
CA ARG A 42 9.45 -5.54 2.42
C ARG A 42 9.67 -6.23 1.08
N SER A 43 8.69 -6.16 0.18
CA SER A 43 8.76 -6.76 -1.15
C SER A 43 8.58 -5.72 -2.27
N PRO A 44 9.60 -4.87 -2.54
CA PRO A 44 9.50 -3.78 -3.52
C PRO A 44 9.10 -4.23 -4.93
N SER A 45 9.45 -5.47 -5.30
CA SER A 45 9.09 -6.08 -6.58
C SER A 45 7.57 -6.17 -6.81
N ARG A 46 6.77 -6.19 -5.75
CA ARG A 46 5.29 -6.24 -5.83
C ARG A 46 4.65 -4.88 -6.10
N LEU A 47 5.35 -3.78 -5.82
CA LEU A 47 4.79 -2.43 -5.89
C LEU A 47 4.34 -2.06 -7.31
N VAL A 48 5.19 -2.29 -8.31
CA VAL A 48 4.88 -1.96 -9.72
C VAL A 48 3.71 -2.78 -10.26
N PRO A 49 3.67 -4.13 -10.10
CA PRO A 49 2.49 -4.93 -10.48
C PRO A 49 1.17 -4.42 -9.88
N ILE A 50 1.16 -4.10 -8.57
CA ILE A 50 -0.03 -3.60 -7.88
C ILE A 50 -0.42 -2.22 -8.41
N ALA A 51 0.55 -1.32 -8.62
CA ALA A 51 0.28 0.00 -9.18
C ALA A 51 -0.29 -0.07 -10.61
N VAL A 52 0.22 -0.98 -11.44
CA VAL A 52 -0.31 -1.23 -12.80
C VAL A 52 -1.73 -1.78 -12.73
N LYS A 53 -1.99 -2.71 -11.81
CA LYS A 53 -3.34 -3.25 -11.56
C LYS A 53 -4.31 -2.12 -11.16
N ALA A 54 -3.92 -1.27 -10.22
CA ALA A 54 -4.70 -0.12 -9.78
C ALA A 54 -5.00 0.85 -10.93
N ALA A 55 -3.97 1.19 -11.73
CA ALA A 55 -4.11 2.06 -12.89
C ALA A 55 -5.07 1.50 -13.95
N ARG A 56 -5.02 0.19 -14.22
CA ARG A 56 -5.95 -0.48 -15.15
C ARG A 56 -7.41 -0.41 -14.67
N GLN A 57 -7.63 -0.39 -13.37
CA GLN A 57 -8.97 -0.23 -12.78
C GLN A 57 -9.38 1.23 -12.55
N GLY A 58 -8.53 2.19 -12.94
CA GLY A 58 -8.79 3.61 -12.74
C GLY A 58 -8.74 4.05 -11.27
N LYS A 59 -8.12 3.25 -10.39
CA LYS A 59 -8.01 3.53 -8.96
C LYS A 59 -6.65 4.15 -8.65
N PRO A 60 -6.58 5.42 -8.22
CA PRO A 60 -5.30 6.03 -7.85
C PRO A 60 -4.70 5.34 -6.62
N LEU A 61 -3.43 4.96 -6.73
CA LEU A 61 -2.61 4.44 -5.64
C LEU A 61 -1.58 5.50 -5.23
N ILE A 62 -1.79 6.12 -4.06
CA ILE A 62 -0.96 7.20 -3.55
C ILE A 62 -0.11 6.67 -2.40
N LEU A 63 1.22 6.70 -2.55
CA LEU A 63 2.15 6.36 -1.49
C LEU A 63 2.83 7.60 -0.93
N ARG A 64 2.63 7.86 0.36
CA ARG A 64 3.47 8.76 1.14
C ARG A 64 4.56 7.93 1.80
N LYS A 65 5.77 8.00 1.24
CA LYS A 65 6.95 7.47 1.90
C LYS A 65 7.28 8.32 3.13
N LEU A 66 7.31 7.69 4.29
CA LEU A 66 7.79 8.23 5.55
C LEU A 66 9.25 7.83 5.74
N ALA A 67 10.04 8.75 6.28
CA ALA A 67 11.49 8.65 6.47
C ALA A 67 12.30 8.38 5.17
N VAL A 68 13.31 9.20 4.93
CA VAL A 68 14.18 9.10 3.72
C VAL A 68 15.51 8.40 4.01
N HIS A 69 15.65 7.76 5.18
CA HIS A 69 16.88 7.06 5.52
C HIS A 69 16.97 5.72 4.77
N ARG A 70 18.19 5.33 4.40
CA ARG A 70 18.44 4.04 3.75
C ARG A 70 18.24 2.94 4.80
N GLN A 71 17.19 2.14 4.66
CA GLN A 71 17.03 0.94 5.48
C GLN A 71 18.22 0.00 5.19
N ARG A 72 19.01 -0.28 6.22
CA ARG A 72 20.09 -1.27 6.12
C ARG A 72 19.48 -2.66 6.19
N PRO A 73 19.92 -3.62 5.35
CA PRO A 73 19.51 -5.01 5.53
C PRO A 73 19.89 -5.46 6.94
N MET A 74 18.96 -6.06 7.68
CA MET A 74 19.32 -6.77 8.89
C MET A 74 20.13 -7.99 8.45
N LEU A 75 21.40 -8.02 8.88
CA LEU A 75 22.27 -9.19 8.79
C LEU A 75 21.78 -10.28 9.74
#